data_AF-A0A1L9T5M8-F1
#
_entry.id   AF-A0A1L9T5M8-F1
#
_cell.length_a   1.000
_cell.length_b   1.000
_cell.length_c   1.000
_cell.angle_alpha   90.00
_cell.angle_beta   90.00
_cell.angle_gamma   90.00
#
_symmetry.space_group_name_H-M   'P 1'
#
loop_
_entity.id
_entity.type
_entity.pdbx_description
1 polymer ?
#
loop_
_entity_poly.entity_id
_entity_poly.type
_entity_poly.pdbx_seq_one_letter_code
_entity_poly.pdbx_strand_id
1 'polypeptide(L)'
;MCIAILTTTHPTYRFIILNNRDEFLSRPTAPVRWWSSRSPDSFTNTTATSLPVLSARDLARPAHGTWLGINKIGRVGVLTNCLETDCARAVGARSRGSVIKDWLTSCPSSERIGGQDKDGNVKGQGSIEEFVSSLADLGDVGGFNLLIGDVRETEHGRGLAIISNRSAGGSLASDSARLSGYCAPSGEAREQLQVRWVDWGGIESGTGETIALSNMTLGDDDHQLKWKKVSQGEKLTAEAVAASLRAGDSEDALVERLFDVLSTDTLPRLPGGLEESAEAYLGLLRAGKYLYSSHWEGSAASERKESNRVEPVTYGGPLWHADADSNVDRA
;
A
#
# COMPACT_ATOMS: atom_id res chain seq x y z
N MET A 1 9.00 -8.43 2.22
CA MET A 1 7.91 -8.39 3.21
C MET A 1 7.53 -6.96 3.57
N CYS A 2 6.52 -6.40 2.91
CA CYS A 2 6.05 -5.03 3.13
C CYS A 2 5.36 -4.86 4.49
N ILE A 3 5.32 -3.62 4.97
CA ILE A 3 4.44 -3.18 6.07
C ILE A 3 3.86 -1.80 5.73
N ALA A 4 2.59 -1.60 6.03
CA ALA A 4 1.96 -0.29 6.04
C ALA A 4 1.37 -0.06 7.43
N ILE A 5 1.61 1.10 8.03
CA ILE A 5 1.06 1.47 9.33
C ILE A 5 0.31 2.77 9.13
N LEU A 6 -0.95 2.82 9.52
CA LEU A 6 -1.73 4.04 9.55
C LEU A 6 -2.04 4.45 10.98
N THR A 7 -2.14 5.76 11.21
CA THR A 7 -2.64 6.29 12.47
C THR A 7 -3.51 7.51 12.25
N THR A 8 -4.63 7.56 12.97
CA THR A 8 -5.53 8.72 13.10
C THR A 8 -5.41 9.36 14.49
N THR A 9 -4.36 9.01 15.24
CA THR A 9 -4.17 9.44 16.64
C THR A 9 -3.38 10.75 16.79
N HIS A 10 -3.33 11.63 15.80
CA HIS A 10 -2.69 12.94 15.95
C HIS A 10 -3.75 14.04 15.87
N PRO A 11 -3.81 15.01 16.81
CA PRO A 11 -4.84 16.05 16.81
C PRO A 11 -4.73 16.99 15.61
N THR A 12 -3.51 17.30 15.16
CA THR A 12 -3.28 18.19 14.01
C THR A 12 -3.32 17.47 12.65
N TYR A 13 -2.90 16.21 12.60
CA TYR A 13 -2.79 15.45 11.35
C TYR A 13 -3.89 14.40 11.34
N ARG A 14 -4.87 14.60 10.47
CA ARG A 14 -6.04 13.72 10.36
C ARG A 14 -5.68 12.27 10.02
N PHE A 15 -4.58 12.10 9.30
CA PHE A 15 -4.12 10.81 8.82
C PHE A 15 -2.61 10.85 8.62
N ILE A 16 -1.92 9.82 9.15
CA ILE A 16 -0.50 9.58 8.92
C ILE A 16 -0.36 8.13 8.42
N ILE A 17 0.48 7.93 7.41
CA ILE A 17 0.80 6.61 6.87
C ILE A 17 2.31 6.42 6.76
N LEU A 18 2.78 5.29 7.25
CA LEU A 18 4.14 4.80 7.15
C LEU A 18 4.11 3.57 6.25
N ASN A 19 5.03 3.47 5.29
CA ASN A 19 5.10 2.30 4.42
C ASN A 19 6.55 1.93 4.12
N ASN A 20 6.90 0.69 4.42
CA ASN A 20 8.13 0.08 3.92
C ASN A 20 7.73 -1.01 2.91
N ARG A 21 8.11 -0.79 1.65
CA ARG A 21 7.91 -1.75 0.56
C ARG A 21 9.19 -2.55 0.37
N ASP A 22 9.11 -3.84 0.66
CA ASP A 22 10.19 -4.78 0.41
C ASP A 22 9.85 -5.65 -0.81
N GLU A 23 10.72 -5.56 -1.81
CA GLU A 23 10.63 -6.10 -3.16
C GLU A 23 12.04 -6.39 -3.67
N PHE A 24 12.16 -7.21 -4.73
CA PHE A 24 13.44 -7.36 -5.45
C PHE A 24 14.07 -6.00 -5.80
N LEU A 25 15.32 -5.81 -5.38
CA LEU A 25 16.10 -4.59 -5.69
C LEU A 25 16.22 -4.33 -7.19
N SER A 26 16.25 -5.39 -7.99
CA SER A 26 16.31 -5.32 -9.45
C SER A 26 14.97 -5.01 -10.12
N ARG A 27 13.86 -4.98 -9.36
CA ARG A 27 12.54 -4.69 -9.94
C ARG A 27 12.48 -3.21 -10.32
N PRO A 28 12.33 -2.87 -11.61
CA PRO A 28 12.37 -1.48 -12.04
C PRO A 28 11.15 -0.70 -11.57
N THR A 29 11.37 0.48 -11.01
CA THR A 29 10.33 1.42 -10.58
C THR A 29 10.64 2.84 -11.00
N ALA A 30 9.62 3.62 -11.34
CA ALA A 30 9.75 5.06 -11.52
C ALA A 30 9.72 5.77 -10.16
N PRO A 31 10.51 6.84 -9.95
CA PRO A 31 10.49 7.62 -8.72
C PRO A 31 9.13 8.29 -8.49
N VAL A 32 8.87 8.67 -7.24
CA VAL A 32 7.65 9.39 -6.86
C VAL A 32 7.57 10.72 -7.62
N ARG A 33 6.49 10.90 -8.39
CA ARG A 33 6.20 12.15 -9.10
C ARG A 33 4.70 12.28 -9.34
N TRP A 34 4.25 13.47 -9.70
CA TRP A 34 2.93 13.65 -10.25
C TRP A 34 2.86 13.04 -11.66
N TRP A 35 1.85 12.21 -11.89
CA TRP A 35 1.55 11.64 -13.22
C TRP A 35 0.05 11.59 -13.45
N SER A 36 -0.33 11.58 -14.72
CA SER A 36 -1.72 11.48 -15.18
C SER A 36 -1.86 10.20 -15.99
N SER A 37 -3.02 9.55 -15.93
CA SER A 37 -3.29 8.30 -16.68
C SER A 37 -3.40 8.52 -18.19
N ARG A 38 -3.31 9.77 -18.66
CA ARG A 38 -3.19 10.10 -20.08
C ARG A 38 -1.82 9.64 -20.57
N SER A 39 -1.73 8.40 -21.03
CA SER A 39 -0.61 7.95 -21.84
C SER A 39 -0.64 8.71 -23.17
N PRO A 40 0.49 9.16 -23.72
CA PRO A 40 0.56 9.72 -25.08
C PRO A 40 0.13 8.74 -26.18
N ASP A 41 0.07 7.43 -25.87
CA ASP A 41 -0.02 6.36 -26.87
C ASP A 41 -1.40 5.69 -26.98
N SER A 42 -2.43 6.22 -26.32
CA SER A 42 -3.79 5.67 -26.36
C SER A 42 -4.70 6.49 -27.27
N PHE A 43 -4.89 6.01 -28.50
CA PHE A 43 -5.81 6.56 -29.51
C PHE A 43 -7.30 6.27 -29.23
N THR A 44 -7.69 5.99 -27.99
CA THR A 44 -9.09 5.75 -27.64
C THR A 44 -9.67 6.93 -26.86
N ASN A 45 -10.62 7.60 -27.50
CA ASN A 45 -11.28 8.83 -27.11
C ASN A 45 -12.25 8.61 -25.93
N THR A 46 -11.75 8.19 -24.77
CA THR A 46 -12.55 8.11 -23.53
C THR A 46 -12.21 9.29 -22.63
N THR A 47 -13.19 10.18 -22.48
CA THR A 47 -13.21 11.43 -21.69
C THR A 47 -13.15 11.22 -20.17
N ALA A 48 -12.37 10.24 -19.69
CA ALA A 48 -12.11 10.10 -18.27
C ALA A 48 -11.13 11.20 -17.84
N THR A 49 -11.63 12.17 -17.08
CA THR A 49 -10.83 13.19 -16.39
C THR A 49 -9.79 12.51 -15.51
N SER A 50 -8.58 12.31 -16.04
CA SER A 50 -7.49 11.64 -15.33
C SER A 50 -6.99 12.59 -14.24
N LEU A 51 -7.31 12.28 -12.99
CA LEU A 51 -6.81 13.04 -11.85
C LEU A 51 -5.30 12.81 -11.69
N PRO A 52 -4.49 13.88 -11.51
CA PRO A 52 -3.07 13.73 -11.24
C PRO A 52 -2.84 12.96 -9.93
N VAL A 53 -2.03 11.92 -10.00
CA VAL A 53 -1.65 11.05 -8.88
C VAL A 53 -0.18 11.30 -8.54
N LEU A 54 0.12 11.49 -7.26
CA LEU A 54 1.46 11.45 -6.71
C LEU A 54 1.75 10.03 -6.23
N SER A 55 2.60 9.32 -6.96
CA SER A 55 3.08 8.00 -6.56
C SER A 55 4.29 7.56 -7.38
N ALA A 56 5.02 6.57 -6.87
CA ALA A 56 5.93 5.77 -7.68
C ALA A 56 5.15 4.77 -8.55
N ARG A 57 5.78 4.26 -9.62
CA ARG A 57 5.14 3.29 -10.53
C ARG A 57 6.00 2.05 -10.74
N ASP A 58 5.37 0.89 -10.74
CA ASP A 58 5.98 -0.37 -11.14
C ASP A 58 6.25 -0.36 -12.65
N LEU A 59 7.49 -0.51 -13.07
CA LEU A 59 7.85 -0.56 -14.49
C LEU A 59 8.01 -2.01 -14.98
N ALA A 60 7.96 -2.99 -14.08
CA ALA A 60 8.11 -4.40 -14.43
C ALA A 60 6.89 -4.99 -15.16
N ARG A 61 5.74 -4.29 -15.14
CA ARG A 61 4.51 -4.72 -15.82
C ARG A 61 3.93 -3.61 -16.70
N PRO A 62 3.34 -3.95 -17.87
CA PRO A 62 2.68 -2.98 -18.76
C PRO A 62 1.54 -2.19 -18.10
N ALA A 63 0.89 -2.77 -17.08
CA ALA A 63 -0.16 -2.09 -16.32
C ALA A 63 0.35 -0.82 -15.61
N HIS A 64 1.66 -0.77 -15.33
CA HIS A 64 2.34 0.31 -14.65
C HIS A 64 1.62 0.76 -13.37
N GLY A 65 1.34 -0.22 -12.52
CA GLY A 65 0.62 -0.05 -11.26
C GLY A 65 1.42 0.72 -10.22
N THR A 66 0.85 0.89 -9.03
CA THR A 66 1.51 1.49 -7.88
C THR A 66 1.23 0.68 -6.61
N TRP A 67 1.80 1.05 -5.48
CA TRP A 67 1.57 0.42 -4.18
C TRP A 67 1.22 1.43 -3.09
N LEU A 68 1.48 2.72 -3.31
CA LEU A 68 1.15 3.81 -2.41
C LEU A 68 0.97 5.07 -3.25
N GLY A 69 -0.09 5.82 -3.01
CA GLY A 69 -0.27 7.11 -3.66
C GLY A 69 -1.40 7.94 -3.09
N ILE A 70 -1.40 9.20 -3.50
CA ILE A 70 -2.46 10.16 -3.23
C ILE A 70 -2.72 11.00 -4.47
N ASN A 71 -3.95 11.41 -4.72
CA ASN A 71 -4.25 12.35 -5.81
C ASN A 71 -4.60 13.75 -5.28
N LYS A 72 -4.72 14.73 -6.19
CA LYS A 72 -5.10 16.12 -5.84
C LYS A 72 -6.50 16.24 -5.22
N ILE A 73 -7.25 15.17 -5.30
CA ILE A 73 -8.49 14.80 -4.64
C ILE A 73 -8.58 14.54 -3.15
N GLY A 74 -7.43 14.21 -2.55
CA GLY A 74 -7.42 13.56 -1.25
C GLY A 74 -7.67 12.05 -1.27
N ARG A 75 -7.87 11.41 -2.45
CA ARG A 75 -7.92 9.95 -2.48
C ARG A 75 -6.54 9.38 -2.23
N VAL A 76 -6.44 8.56 -1.21
CA VAL A 76 -5.24 7.84 -0.81
C VAL A 76 -5.44 6.35 -1.01
N GLY A 77 -4.36 5.64 -1.28
CA GLY A 77 -4.35 4.18 -1.23
C GLY A 77 -2.98 3.64 -0.88
N VAL A 78 -2.94 2.50 -0.20
CA VAL A 78 -1.74 1.68 -0.02
C VAL A 78 -2.09 0.21 -0.16
N LEU A 79 -1.17 -0.57 -0.74
CA LEU A 79 -1.33 -1.98 -0.98
C LEU A 79 -0.15 -2.77 -0.41
N THR A 80 -0.45 -3.84 0.33
CA THR A 80 0.53 -4.87 0.72
C THR A 80 0.11 -6.21 0.10
N ASN A 81 1.06 -6.94 -0.49
CA ASN A 81 0.78 -8.24 -1.08
C ASN A 81 0.54 -9.28 0.02
N CYS A 82 -0.49 -10.10 -0.02
CA CYS A 82 -0.57 -11.28 0.84
C CYS A 82 0.45 -12.33 0.38
N LEU A 83 0.97 -13.10 1.33
CA LEU A 83 1.84 -14.23 1.05
C LEU A 83 1.03 -15.31 0.31
N GLU A 84 1.50 -15.69 -0.86
CA GLU A 84 0.93 -16.77 -1.67
C GLU A 84 1.89 -17.94 -1.66
N THR A 85 1.37 -19.15 -1.52
CA THR A 85 2.16 -20.39 -1.53
C THR A 85 2.50 -20.85 -2.95
N ASP A 86 1.80 -20.33 -3.95
CA ASP A 86 2.01 -20.63 -5.37
C ASP A 86 2.51 -19.40 -6.14
N CYS A 87 3.51 -19.61 -7.00
CA CYS A 87 4.11 -18.56 -7.82
C CYS A 87 3.13 -18.00 -8.85
N ALA A 88 2.27 -18.84 -9.45
CA ALA A 88 1.30 -18.36 -10.44
C ALA A 88 0.28 -17.42 -9.79
N ARG A 89 -0.26 -17.79 -8.61
CA ARG A 89 -1.09 -16.91 -7.78
C ARG A 89 -0.35 -15.66 -7.30
N ALA A 90 0.92 -15.78 -6.92
CA ALA A 90 1.73 -14.65 -6.48
C ALA A 90 1.95 -13.62 -7.60
N VAL A 91 2.07 -14.08 -8.85
CA VAL A 91 2.16 -13.22 -10.03
C VAL A 91 0.77 -12.67 -10.36
N GLY A 92 -0.24 -13.52 -10.48
CA GLY A 92 -1.60 -13.20 -10.91
C GLY A 92 -1.66 -12.66 -12.34
N ALA A 93 -2.72 -12.99 -13.08
CA ALA A 93 -2.96 -12.45 -14.42
C ALA A 93 -3.09 -10.91 -14.39
N ARG A 94 -3.79 -10.36 -13.39
CA ARG A 94 -3.92 -8.92 -13.19
C ARG A 94 -2.98 -8.43 -12.08
N SER A 95 -2.32 -7.29 -12.34
CA SER A 95 -1.42 -6.66 -11.37
C SER A 95 -2.21 -6.13 -10.17
N ARG A 96 -1.81 -6.50 -8.95
CA ARG A 96 -2.30 -5.88 -7.70
C ARG A 96 -2.16 -4.36 -7.74
N GLY A 97 -1.04 -3.87 -8.26
CA GLY A 97 -0.79 -2.44 -8.37
C GLY A 97 -1.74 -1.70 -9.34
N SER A 98 -2.43 -2.41 -10.24
CA SER A 98 -3.49 -1.80 -11.05
C SER A 98 -4.74 -1.49 -10.23
N VAL A 99 -5.05 -2.28 -9.20
CA VAL A 99 -6.26 -2.08 -8.38
C VAL A 99 -6.21 -0.73 -7.66
N ILE A 100 -5.11 -0.46 -6.96
CA ILE A 100 -4.87 0.84 -6.31
C ILE A 100 -4.76 1.99 -7.33
N LYS A 101 -4.17 1.75 -8.51
CA LYS A 101 -4.12 2.75 -9.58
C LYS A 101 -5.53 3.15 -10.05
N ASP A 102 -6.44 2.18 -10.20
CA ASP A 102 -7.83 2.42 -10.60
C ASP A 102 -8.59 3.25 -9.54
N TRP A 103 -8.34 3.00 -8.25
CA TRP A 103 -8.86 3.84 -7.15
C TRP A 103 -8.34 5.30 -7.22
N LEU A 104 -7.02 5.46 -7.36
CA LEU A 104 -6.37 6.78 -7.33
C LEU A 104 -6.70 7.64 -8.56
N THR A 105 -7.02 7.00 -9.68
CA THR A 105 -7.35 7.69 -10.94
C THR A 105 -8.86 7.87 -11.15
N SER A 106 -9.70 7.22 -10.35
CA SER A 106 -11.14 7.46 -10.39
C SER A 106 -11.51 8.77 -9.71
N CYS A 107 -12.60 9.38 -10.17
CA CYS A 107 -13.14 10.64 -9.66
C CYS A 107 -14.49 10.35 -8.98
N PRO A 108 -14.72 10.84 -7.75
CA PRO A 108 -16.05 10.86 -7.15
C PRO A 108 -16.92 11.78 -8.01
N SER A 109 -18.11 11.32 -8.34
CA SER A 109 -19.02 11.89 -9.34
C SER A 109 -19.54 13.31 -9.08
N SER A 110 -19.06 14.04 -8.06
CA SER A 110 -19.53 15.41 -7.80
C SER A 110 -19.15 16.41 -8.90
N GLU A 111 -18.21 16.08 -9.79
CA GLU A 111 -17.86 16.89 -10.98
C GLU A 111 -18.50 16.41 -12.30
N ARG A 112 -19.24 15.29 -12.31
CA ARG A 112 -20.08 14.93 -13.47
C ARG A 112 -21.43 15.62 -13.32
N ILE A 113 -21.54 16.82 -13.87
CA ILE A 113 -22.84 17.46 -14.12
C ILE A 113 -23.68 16.50 -14.98
N GLY A 114 -24.73 15.90 -14.39
CA GLY A 114 -25.93 15.47 -15.11
C GLY A 114 -25.96 14.08 -15.75
N GLY A 115 -25.61 13.01 -15.04
CA GLY A 115 -25.90 11.64 -15.47
C GLY A 115 -26.89 10.92 -14.55
N GLN A 116 -28.20 11.15 -14.72
CA GLN A 116 -29.23 10.33 -14.06
C GLN A 116 -29.31 8.95 -14.74
N ASP A 117 -29.55 7.90 -13.97
CA ASP A 117 -30.00 6.63 -14.56
C ASP A 117 -31.47 6.71 -15.00
N LYS A 118 -31.97 5.65 -15.63
CA LYS A 118 -33.35 5.59 -16.17
C LYS A 118 -34.44 5.73 -15.10
N ASP A 119 -34.07 5.61 -13.83
CA ASP A 119 -34.96 5.66 -12.67
C ASP A 119 -34.82 6.98 -11.87
N GLY A 120 -34.03 7.93 -12.38
CA GLY A 120 -33.85 9.24 -11.75
C GLY A 120 -32.90 9.23 -10.55
N ASN A 121 -32.20 8.12 -10.28
CA ASN A 121 -31.23 8.05 -9.21
C ASN A 121 -29.90 8.68 -9.66
N VAL A 122 -29.32 9.49 -8.77
CA VAL A 122 -27.93 9.93 -8.90
C VAL A 122 -27.07 8.70 -8.62
N LYS A 123 -26.50 8.06 -9.65
CA LYS A 123 -25.43 7.08 -9.43
C LYS A 123 -24.24 7.84 -8.87
N GLY A 124 -24.00 7.71 -7.56
CA GLY A 124 -22.86 8.27 -6.87
C GLY A 124 -21.55 7.57 -7.27
N GLN A 125 -21.19 7.65 -8.55
CA GLN A 125 -20.01 6.96 -9.09
C GLN A 125 -18.75 7.37 -8.33
N GLY A 126 -18.15 6.42 -7.61
CA GLY A 126 -16.83 6.57 -7.01
C GLY A 126 -16.81 6.72 -5.48
N SER A 127 -17.82 6.24 -4.75
CA SER A 127 -17.66 6.05 -3.30
C SER A 127 -16.69 4.89 -2.98
N ILE A 128 -16.25 4.80 -1.72
CA ILE A 128 -15.44 3.67 -1.26
C ILE A 128 -16.25 2.37 -1.38
N GLU A 129 -17.53 2.38 -1.00
CA GLU A 129 -18.44 1.23 -1.05
C GLU A 129 -18.64 0.68 -2.46
N GLU A 130 -18.80 1.56 -3.45
CA GLU A 130 -18.92 1.14 -4.84
C GLU A 130 -17.60 0.55 -5.35
N PHE A 131 -16.47 1.16 -4.99
CA PHE A 131 -15.17 0.62 -5.34
C PHE A 131 -14.98 -0.77 -4.72
N VAL A 132 -15.24 -0.92 -3.42
CA VAL A 132 -15.23 -2.22 -2.71
C VAL A 132 -16.14 -3.24 -3.40
N SER A 133 -17.35 -2.84 -3.81
CA SER A 133 -18.27 -3.72 -4.51
C SER A 133 -17.72 -4.17 -5.87
N SER A 134 -17.04 -3.27 -6.59
CA SER A 134 -16.36 -3.61 -7.86
C SER A 134 -15.20 -4.60 -7.67
N LEU A 135 -14.66 -4.70 -6.45
CA LEU A 135 -13.58 -5.65 -6.16
C LEU A 135 -14.06 -7.10 -6.13
N ALA A 136 -15.36 -7.36 -5.98
CA ALA A 136 -15.91 -8.72 -5.96
C ALA A 136 -15.68 -9.48 -7.29
N ASP A 137 -15.46 -8.73 -8.38
CA ASP A 137 -15.25 -9.23 -9.74
C ASP A 137 -13.82 -9.04 -10.25
N LEU A 138 -12.83 -8.89 -9.36
CA LEU A 138 -11.43 -8.60 -9.71
C LEU A 138 -10.76 -9.60 -10.67
N GLY A 139 -11.31 -10.81 -10.79
CA GLY A 139 -10.73 -11.91 -11.56
C GLY A 139 -9.48 -12.47 -10.87
N ASP A 140 -8.51 -12.92 -11.66
CA ASP A 140 -7.26 -13.52 -11.17
C ASP A 140 -6.23 -12.46 -10.74
N VAL A 141 -6.48 -11.88 -9.57
CA VAL A 141 -5.53 -11.01 -8.85
C VAL A 141 -4.97 -11.78 -7.65
N GLY A 142 -3.64 -11.77 -7.51
CA GLY A 142 -2.97 -12.33 -6.34
C GLY A 142 -3.43 -11.67 -5.03
N GLY A 143 -3.17 -12.32 -3.90
CA GLY A 143 -3.65 -11.85 -2.60
C GLY A 143 -3.08 -10.48 -2.23
N PHE A 144 -3.90 -9.62 -1.63
CA PHE A 144 -3.53 -8.29 -1.16
C PHE A 144 -4.36 -7.86 0.05
N ASN A 145 -3.77 -6.95 0.84
CA ASN A 145 -4.50 -6.00 1.67
C ASN A 145 -4.40 -4.61 1.02
N LEU A 146 -5.50 -3.88 1.06
CA LEU A 146 -5.66 -2.59 0.41
C LEU A 146 -6.31 -1.63 1.40
N LEU A 147 -5.59 -0.60 1.82
CA LEU A 147 -6.20 0.55 2.47
C LEU A 147 -6.50 1.58 1.38
N ILE A 148 -7.72 2.08 1.37
CA ILE A 148 -8.16 3.18 0.50
C ILE A 148 -8.98 4.18 1.30
N GLY A 149 -9.05 5.41 0.80
CA GLY A 149 -10.10 6.31 1.21
C GLY A 149 -9.90 7.73 0.72
N ASP A 150 -10.73 8.63 1.23
CA ASP A 150 -10.72 10.05 0.92
C ASP A 150 -10.35 10.84 2.18
N VAL A 151 -9.15 11.41 2.19
CA VAL A 151 -8.64 12.13 3.37
C VAL A 151 -9.32 13.49 3.60
N ARG A 152 -10.21 13.90 2.70
CA ARG A 152 -11.01 15.12 2.83
C ARG A 152 -12.45 14.85 3.24
N GLU A 153 -12.90 13.61 3.25
CA GLU A 153 -14.22 13.24 3.76
C GLU A 153 -14.35 13.69 5.22
N THR A 154 -15.45 14.36 5.58
CA THR A 154 -15.64 14.91 6.94
C THR A 154 -16.98 14.55 7.56
N GLU A 155 -17.92 14.01 6.78
CA GLU A 155 -19.33 13.98 7.17
C GLU A 155 -19.74 12.62 7.74
N HIS A 156 -19.18 11.52 7.23
CA HIS A 156 -19.70 10.17 7.52
C HIS A 156 -18.83 9.33 8.48
N GLY A 157 -17.68 9.84 8.94
CA GLY A 157 -16.76 9.08 9.81
C GLY A 157 -16.15 7.82 9.16
N ARG A 158 -16.38 7.61 7.86
CA ARG A 158 -15.92 6.45 7.06
C ARG A 158 -15.00 6.88 5.92
N GLY A 159 -14.04 7.76 6.23
CA GLY A 159 -13.09 8.27 5.24
C GLY A 159 -12.09 7.22 4.74
N LEU A 160 -11.97 6.06 5.41
CA LEU A 160 -11.02 5.01 5.08
C LEU A 160 -11.63 3.60 5.21
N ALA A 161 -11.20 2.70 4.35
CA ALA A 161 -11.49 1.27 4.41
C ALA A 161 -10.23 0.44 4.15
N ILE A 162 -10.11 -0.66 4.88
CA ILE A 162 -9.12 -1.71 4.67
C ILE A 162 -9.83 -2.92 4.08
N ILE A 163 -9.33 -3.44 2.97
CA ILE A 163 -9.90 -4.55 2.22
C ILE A 163 -8.86 -5.65 2.07
N SER A 164 -9.24 -6.91 2.29
CA SER A 164 -8.47 -8.07 1.89
C SER A 164 -9.26 -8.91 0.89
N ASN A 165 -8.61 -9.34 -0.19
CA ASN A 165 -9.17 -10.32 -1.13
C ASN A 165 -8.79 -11.77 -0.81
N ARG A 166 -8.25 -11.99 0.39
CA ARG A 166 -7.98 -13.30 0.96
C ARG A 166 -8.63 -13.41 2.33
N SER A 167 -9.21 -14.57 2.61
CA SER A 167 -9.70 -14.94 3.93
C SER A 167 -8.71 -15.90 4.61
N ALA A 168 -8.49 -15.74 5.91
CA ALA A 168 -7.81 -16.76 6.71
C ALA A 168 -8.50 -18.12 6.50
N GLY A 169 -7.73 -19.16 6.20
CA GLY A 169 -8.25 -20.44 5.75
C GLY A 169 -9.18 -21.10 6.78
N GLY A 170 -10.35 -21.54 6.30
CA GLY A 170 -11.28 -22.42 7.02
C GLY A 170 -12.68 -21.84 7.08
N SER A 171 -13.63 -22.51 6.41
CA SER A 171 -15.07 -22.29 6.62
C SER A 171 -15.36 -22.13 8.12
N LEU A 172 -15.76 -20.94 8.55
CA LEU A 172 -16.53 -20.70 9.77
C LEU A 172 -17.08 -19.28 9.70
N ALA A 173 -18.41 -19.22 9.62
CA ALA A 173 -19.16 -17.99 9.73
C ALA A 173 -19.03 -17.44 11.15
N SER A 174 -18.65 -16.18 11.30
CA SER A 174 -19.23 -15.27 12.30
C SER A 174 -18.76 -13.84 12.08
N ASP A 175 -19.74 -12.93 12.16
CA ASP A 175 -19.67 -11.51 12.53
C ASP A 175 -18.88 -10.51 11.69
N SER A 176 -18.60 -10.80 10.41
CA SER A 176 -18.45 -9.73 9.40
C SER A 176 -19.83 -9.22 9.00
N ALA A 177 -20.05 -7.89 8.99
CA ALA A 177 -21.27 -7.29 8.46
C ALA A 177 -21.51 -7.82 7.04
N ARG A 178 -22.44 -8.79 6.94
CA ARG A 178 -22.84 -9.40 5.67
C ARG A 178 -23.45 -8.29 4.83
N LEU A 179 -22.83 -7.91 3.72
CA LEU A 179 -23.53 -7.17 2.68
C LEU A 179 -24.69 -8.05 2.20
N SER A 180 -25.90 -7.77 2.67
CA SER A 180 -27.10 -8.48 2.29
C SER A 180 -27.37 -8.25 0.80
N GLY A 181 -27.26 -9.29 -0.03
CA GLY A 181 -27.69 -9.23 -1.44
C GLY A 181 -26.87 -10.06 -2.44
N TYR A 182 -25.75 -10.65 -2.04
CA TYR A 182 -24.89 -11.38 -2.97
C TYR A 182 -25.12 -12.90 -2.92
N CYS A 183 -25.87 -13.44 -3.89
CA CYS A 183 -25.86 -14.86 -4.21
C CYS A 183 -25.01 -15.05 -5.46
N ALA A 184 -23.82 -15.64 -5.31
CA ALA A 184 -22.96 -15.97 -6.46
C ALA A 184 -23.56 -17.16 -7.25
N PRO A 185 -23.52 -17.13 -8.60
CA PRO A 185 -23.81 -18.31 -9.41
C PRO A 185 -22.71 -19.37 -9.19
N SER A 186 -23.15 -20.61 -9.18
CA SER A 186 -22.40 -21.86 -8.93
C SER A 186 -21.03 -21.95 -9.61
N GLY A 187 -20.02 -22.41 -8.84
CA GLY A 187 -18.96 -23.24 -9.42
C GLY A 187 -17.51 -22.95 -9.03
N GLU A 188 -17.22 -22.26 -7.93
CA GLU A 188 -15.97 -22.30 -7.15
C GLU A 188 -16.14 -21.25 -6.03
N ALA A 189 -15.86 -21.60 -4.77
CA ALA A 189 -16.01 -20.66 -3.66
C ALA A 189 -14.98 -19.53 -3.79
N ARG A 190 -15.33 -18.44 -4.48
CA ARG A 190 -14.54 -17.21 -4.47
C ARG A 190 -14.40 -16.78 -3.01
N GLU A 191 -13.16 -16.71 -2.52
CA GLU A 191 -12.85 -16.19 -1.18
C GLU A 191 -13.53 -14.82 -1.02
N GLN A 192 -14.36 -14.67 0.01
CA GLN A 192 -15.14 -13.45 0.23
C GLN A 192 -14.21 -12.30 0.61
N LEU A 193 -14.47 -11.10 0.06
CA LEU A 193 -13.76 -9.89 0.46
C LEU A 193 -14.00 -9.60 1.95
N GLN A 194 -12.92 -9.32 2.68
CA GLN A 194 -12.99 -8.82 4.05
C GLN A 194 -12.85 -7.30 4.01
N VAL A 195 -13.74 -6.57 4.68
CA VAL A 195 -13.76 -5.11 4.71
C VAL A 195 -13.82 -4.64 6.15
N ARG A 196 -12.84 -3.83 6.55
CA ARG A 196 -12.81 -3.12 7.83
C ARG A 196 -12.83 -1.62 7.57
N TRP A 197 -13.85 -0.95 8.10
CA TRP A 197 -13.89 0.51 8.13
C TRP A 197 -12.96 1.01 9.23
N VAL A 198 -12.17 2.03 8.92
CA VAL A 198 -11.29 2.70 9.88
C VAL A 198 -12.03 3.90 10.43
N ASP A 199 -11.98 4.07 11.75
CA ASP A 199 -12.59 5.24 12.36
C ASP A 199 -11.81 6.50 11.97
N TRP A 200 -12.52 7.37 11.27
CA TRP A 200 -11.98 8.58 10.67
C TRP A 200 -12.09 9.81 11.60
N GLY A 201 -12.75 9.68 12.76
CA GLY A 201 -12.94 10.77 13.73
C GLY A 201 -11.67 11.16 14.51
N GLY A 202 -10.68 10.27 14.58
CA GLY A 202 -9.37 10.57 15.17
C GLY A 202 -9.41 10.85 16.69
N ILE A 203 -8.47 11.68 17.18
CA ILE A 203 -8.38 12.03 18.61
C ILE A 203 -9.56 12.89 19.10
N GLU A 204 -10.11 13.76 18.25
CA GLU A 204 -11.18 14.69 18.66
C GLU A 204 -12.46 13.97 19.10
N SER A 205 -12.78 12.84 18.46
CA SER A 205 -13.84 11.92 18.87
C SER A 205 -13.42 10.92 19.95
N GLY A 206 -12.12 10.88 20.31
CA GLY A 206 -11.55 9.88 21.22
C GLY A 206 -11.48 8.47 20.64
N THR A 207 -11.65 8.32 19.31
CA THR A 207 -11.75 7.01 18.63
C THR A 207 -10.57 6.73 17.69
N GLY A 208 -9.56 7.59 17.68
CA GLY A 208 -8.37 7.42 16.85
C GLY A 208 -7.68 6.10 17.12
N GLU A 209 -7.22 5.45 16.04
CA GLU A 209 -6.60 4.14 16.09
C GLU A 209 -5.30 4.10 15.29
N THR A 210 -4.42 3.17 15.66
CA THR A 210 -3.21 2.85 14.90
C THR A 210 -3.32 1.40 14.42
N ILE A 211 -3.26 1.20 13.11
CA ILE A 211 -3.46 -0.10 12.47
C ILE A 211 -2.29 -0.38 11.53
N ALA A 212 -1.72 -1.57 11.62
CA ALA A 212 -0.72 -2.04 10.68
C ALA A 212 -1.23 -3.19 9.80
N LEU A 213 -0.79 -3.17 8.54
CA LEU A 213 -1.04 -4.15 7.50
C LEU A 213 0.29 -4.72 7.02
N SER A 214 0.30 -6.01 6.72
CA SER A 214 1.47 -6.65 6.12
C SER A 214 1.06 -7.71 5.10
N ASN A 215 1.87 -8.74 4.91
CA ASN A 215 1.66 -9.81 3.95
C ASN A 215 0.76 -10.94 4.47
N MET A 216 0.01 -10.70 5.55
CA MET A 216 -0.93 -11.66 6.17
C MET A 216 -2.37 -11.23 5.91
N THR A 217 -3.35 -12.13 6.04
CA THR A 217 -4.76 -11.81 5.77
C THR A 217 -5.39 -11.04 6.94
N LEU A 218 -6.46 -10.26 6.70
CA LEU A 218 -7.14 -9.50 7.76
C LEU A 218 -7.86 -10.39 8.78
N GLY A 219 -8.28 -11.59 8.38
CA GLY A 219 -9.04 -12.53 9.23
C GLY A 219 -8.21 -13.33 10.21
N ASP A 220 -6.90 -13.10 10.30
CA ASP A 220 -6.01 -13.81 11.22
C ASP A 220 -6.06 -13.26 12.66
N ASP A 221 -6.91 -12.26 12.94
CA ASP A 221 -6.96 -11.54 14.22
C ASP A 221 -7.51 -12.37 15.40
N ASP A 222 -8.32 -13.40 15.19
CA ASP A 222 -8.98 -14.10 16.31
C ASP A 222 -8.23 -15.36 16.80
N HIS A 223 -7.42 -16.03 15.94
CA HIS A 223 -6.78 -17.31 16.32
C HIS A 223 -5.34 -17.52 15.81
N GLN A 224 -4.71 -16.57 15.11
CA GLN A 224 -3.26 -16.59 14.85
C GLN A 224 -2.57 -15.39 15.49
N LEU A 225 -1.37 -15.63 16.05
CA LEU A 225 -0.52 -14.57 16.58
C LEU A 225 -0.24 -13.55 15.47
N LYS A 226 -0.87 -12.38 15.57
CA LYS A 226 -0.51 -11.17 14.82
C LYS A 226 1.01 -11.07 14.73
N TRP A 227 1.54 -10.96 13.51
CA TRP A 227 2.99 -10.99 13.32
C TRP A 227 3.66 -9.92 14.19
N LYS A 228 4.77 -10.28 14.85
CA LYS A 228 5.42 -9.39 15.82
C LYS A 228 5.68 -8.00 15.25
N LYS A 229 6.14 -7.90 14.00
CA LYS A 229 6.35 -6.60 13.33
C LYS A 229 5.08 -5.75 13.16
N VAL A 230 3.90 -6.37 13.04
CA VAL A 230 2.63 -5.64 12.88
C VAL A 230 2.24 -5.06 14.24
N SER A 231 2.17 -5.89 15.28
CA SER A 231 1.89 -5.42 16.65
C SER A 231 2.94 -4.43 17.15
N GLN A 232 4.22 -4.65 16.82
CA GLN A 232 5.31 -3.76 17.20
C GLN A 232 5.27 -2.46 16.40
N GLY A 233 4.97 -2.50 15.10
CA GLY A 233 4.82 -1.30 14.28
C GLY A 233 3.69 -0.41 14.79
N GLU A 234 2.55 -0.98 15.16
CA GLU A 234 1.44 -0.24 15.79
C GLU A 234 1.86 0.40 17.10
N LYS A 235 2.47 -0.39 18.01
CA LYS A 235 2.93 0.09 19.30
C LYS A 235 3.94 1.23 19.15
N LEU A 236 4.98 1.05 18.35
CA LEU A 236 6.03 2.03 18.15
C LEU A 236 5.51 3.31 17.49
N THR A 237 4.57 3.19 16.54
CA THR A 237 3.94 4.36 15.91
C THR A 237 3.11 5.16 16.92
N ALA A 238 2.28 4.47 17.72
CA ALA A 238 1.50 5.12 18.77
C ALA A 238 2.40 5.81 19.82
N GLU A 239 3.50 5.16 20.22
CA GLU A 239 4.49 5.73 21.13
C GLU A 239 5.21 6.95 20.52
N ALA A 240 5.58 6.88 19.23
CA ALA A 240 6.23 7.97 18.52
C ALA A 240 5.33 9.21 18.41
N VAL A 241 4.05 9.03 18.05
CA VAL A 241 3.06 10.12 18.00
C VAL A 241 2.85 10.70 19.40
N ALA A 242 2.66 9.86 20.42
CA ALA A 242 2.46 10.35 21.78
C ALA A 242 3.70 11.08 22.34
N ALA A 243 4.91 10.62 22.00
CA ALA A 243 6.16 11.29 22.36
C ALA A 243 6.29 12.65 21.66
N SER A 244 5.98 12.71 20.36
CA SER A 244 5.94 13.95 19.58
C SER A 244 5.02 14.99 20.21
N LEU A 245 3.81 14.58 20.61
CA LEU A 245 2.84 15.46 21.25
C LEU A 245 3.30 15.96 22.62
N ARG A 246 3.92 15.09 23.44
CA ARG A 246 4.49 15.49 24.74
C ARG A 246 5.66 16.46 24.59
N ALA A 247 6.48 16.27 23.57
CA ALA A 247 7.64 17.11 23.30
C ALA A 247 7.28 18.45 22.63
N GLY A 248 6.09 18.55 22.02
CA GLY A 248 5.71 19.70 21.21
C GLY A 248 6.54 19.79 19.92
N ASP A 249 6.85 18.63 19.33
CA ASP A 249 7.72 18.53 18.17
C ASP A 249 7.17 19.24 16.93
N SER A 250 8.07 19.74 16.09
CA SER A 250 7.73 20.21 14.75
C SER A 250 7.34 19.05 13.83
N GLU A 251 6.79 19.38 12.66
CA GLU A 251 6.50 18.39 11.60
C GLU A 251 7.73 17.55 11.25
N ASP A 252 8.88 18.20 11.03
CA ASP A 252 10.12 17.50 10.68
C ASP A 252 10.55 16.53 11.79
N ALA A 253 10.47 16.95 13.05
CA ALA A 253 10.81 16.09 14.18
C ALA A 253 9.85 14.90 14.34
N LEU A 254 8.55 15.10 14.08
CA LEU A 254 7.59 14.00 14.00
C LEU A 254 7.96 13.04 12.86
N VAL A 255 8.28 13.56 11.67
CA VAL A 255 8.68 12.75 10.51
C VAL A 255 9.90 11.90 10.81
N GLU A 256 10.93 12.44 11.45
CA GLU A 256 12.12 11.68 11.84
C GLU A 256 11.77 10.55 12.82
N ARG A 257 10.94 10.81 13.84
CA ARG A 257 10.46 9.73 14.74
C ARG A 257 9.73 8.62 14.01
N LEU A 258 8.93 8.97 13.00
CA LEU A 258 8.20 7.98 12.20
C LEU A 258 9.14 7.18 11.28
N PHE A 259 10.22 7.79 10.79
CA PHE A 259 11.28 7.05 10.10
C PHE A 259 12.07 6.13 11.04
N ASP A 260 12.29 6.51 12.29
CA ASP A 260 12.88 5.63 13.30
C ASP A 260 12.02 4.39 13.55
N VAL A 261 10.69 4.54 13.55
CA VAL A 261 9.78 3.39 13.61
C VAL A 261 10.09 2.44 12.47
N LEU A 262 10.12 2.90 11.21
CA LEU A 262 10.42 2.04 10.05
C LEU A 262 11.85 1.50 10.04
N SER A 263 12.77 2.16 10.74
CA SER A 263 14.19 1.79 10.85
C SER A 263 14.50 0.85 12.01
N THR A 264 13.48 0.38 12.73
CA THR A 264 13.69 -0.58 13.83
C THR A 264 14.10 -1.94 13.27
N ASP A 265 15.30 -2.39 13.60
CA ASP A 265 15.80 -3.73 13.30
C ASP A 265 15.44 -4.70 14.43
N THR A 266 14.55 -5.65 14.16
CA THR A 266 14.21 -6.73 15.09
C THR A 266 14.73 -8.10 14.68
N LEU A 267 15.60 -8.18 13.66
CA LEU A 267 16.20 -9.45 13.27
C LEU A 267 17.10 -9.98 14.40
N PRO A 268 16.99 -11.26 14.75
CA PRO A 268 17.88 -11.86 15.73
C PRO A 268 19.31 -11.88 15.18
N ARG A 269 20.30 -11.64 16.05
CA ARG A 269 21.71 -11.81 15.68
C ARG A 269 22.06 -13.29 15.72
N LEU A 270 22.18 -13.91 14.55
CA LEU A 270 22.56 -15.32 14.42
C LEU A 270 24.09 -15.50 14.59
N PRO A 271 24.54 -16.63 15.16
CA PRO A 271 25.97 -16.97 15.21
C PRO A 271 26.59 -17.00 13.81
N GLY A 272 27.86 -16.60 13.69
CA GLY A 272 28.58 -16.63 12.40
C GLY A 272 28.30 -15.44 11.47
N GLY A 273 27.43 -14.49 11.86
CA GLY A 273 27.17 -13.29 11.08
C GLY A 273 26.36 -13.55 9.80
N LEU A 274 26.32 -12.56 8.90
CA LEU A 274 25.48 -12.62 7.70
C LEU A 274 25.98 -13.66 6.68
N GLU A 275 27.30 -13.84 6.59
CA GLU A 275 27.94 -14.75 5.61
C GLU A 275 27.65 -16.21 5.92
N GLU A 276 27.76 -16.63 7.18
CA GLU A 276 27.55 -18.04 7.56
C GLU A 276 26.07 -18.39 7.74
N SER A 277 25.22 -17.40 8.04
CA SER A 277 23.79 -17.60 8.34
C SER A 277 22.83 -17.02 7.30
N ALA A 278 23.31 -16.70 6.08
CA ALA A 278 22.50 -16.04 5.05
C ALA A 278 21.14 -16.75 4.79
N GLU A 279 21.15 -18.07 4.61
CA GLU A 279 19.93 -18.86 4.40
C GLU A 279 18.97 -18.83 5.60
N ALA A 280 19.51 -18.84 6.82
CA ALA A 280 18.70 -18.73 8.03
C ALA A 280 18.06 -17.34 8.15
N TYR A 281 18.82 -16.27 7.83
CA TYR A 281 18.28 -14.91 7.74
C TYR A 281 17.21 -14.79 6.65
N LEU A 282 17.42 -15.39 5.47
CA LEU A 282 16.40 -15.44 4.42
C LEU A 282 15.13 -16.16 4.90
N GLY A 283 15.26 -17.24 5.67
CA GLY A 283 14.12 -17.93 6.29
C GLY A 283 13.35 -17.03 7.27
N LEU A 284 14.06 -16.27 8.12
CA LEU A 284 13.46 -15.33 9.07
C LEU A 284 12.78 -14.15 8.37
N LEU A 285 13.39 -13.63 7.30
CA LEU A 285 12.83 -12.58 6.46
C LEU A 285 11.58 -13.08 5.72
N ARG A 286 11.61 -14.30 5.16
CA ARG A 286 10.45 -14.95 4.52
C ARG A 286 9.31 -15.18 5.50
N ALA A 287 9.61 -15.48 6.77
CA ALA A 287 8.59 -15.58 7.80
C ALA A 287 7.88 -14.23 8.06
N GLY A 288 8.48 -13.11 7.64
CA GLY A 288 7.85 -11.80 7.66
C GLY A 288 7.56 -11.26 9.05
N LYS A 289 8.18 -11.81 10.10
CA LYS A 289 7.85 -11.51 11.50
C LYS A 289 8.59 -10.30 12.07
N TYR A 290 9.59 -9.78 11.36
CA TYR A 290 10.53 -8.78 11.85
C TYR A 290 10.37 -7.47 11.11
N LEU A 291 10.57 -6.38 11.83
CA LEU A 291 10.73 -5.06 11.25
C LEU A 291 12.21 -4.92 10.89
N TYR A 292 12.50 -4.45 9.69
CA TYR A 292 13.86 -4.23 9.23
C TYR A 292 13.85 -3.16 8.15
N SER A 293 14.76 -2.20 8.29
CA SER A 293 15.22 -1.34 7.22
C SER A 293 16.73 -1.22 7.36
N SER A 294 17.44 -1.15 6.24
CA SER A 294 18.80 -0.61 6.27
C SER A 294 18.74 0.80 6.85
N HIS A 295 19.64 1.16 7.77
CA HIS A 295 19.70 2.48 8.38
C HIS A 295 19.55 3.57 7.30
N TRP A 296 18.60 4.48 7.49
CA TRP A 296 18.50 5.70 6.72
C TRP A 296 19.56 6.68 7.24
N GLU A 297 20.66 6.86 6.51
CA GLU A 297 21.59 7.97 6.76
C GLU A 297 21.01 9.23 6.11
N GLY A 298 20.37 10.07 6.92
CA GLY A 298 19.70 11.29 6.50
C GLY A 298 20.66 12.37 5.96
N SER A 299 21.09 12.25 4.71
CA SER A 299 21.84 13.31 4.02
C SER A 299 20.96 14.25 3.17
N ALA A 300 19.65 14.04 3.10
CA ALA A 300 18.76 14.81 2.19
C ALA A 300 17.93 15.91 2.86
N ALA A 301 18.08 16.15 4.17
CA ALA A 301 17.34 17.20 4.89
C ALA A 301 18.01 18.58 4.78
N SER A 302 19.35 18.65 4.64
CA SER A 302 20.07 19.94 4.60
C SER A 302 20.07 20.61 3.21
N GLU A 303 19.83 19.87 2.12
CA GLU A 303 19.90 20.41 0.75
C GLU A 303 18.59 21.01 0.23
N ARG A 304 17.47 20.92 0.97
CA ARG A 304 16.17 21.43 0.50
C ARG A 304 16.02 22.96 0.52
N LYS A 305 17.01 23.72 0.99
CA LYS A 305 16.93 25.19 1.03
C LYS A 305 17.32 25.90 -0.27
N GLU A 306 17.92 25.22 -1.25
CA GLU A 306 18.33 25.90 -2.48
C GLU A 306 18.42 24.95 -3.67
N SER A 307 17.32 24.74 -4.38
CA SER A 307 17.26 25.02 -5.83
C SER A 307 16.00 24.42 -6.45
N ASN A 308 15.27 25.27 -7.14
CA ASN A 308 14.18 24.91 -8.01
C ASN A 308 14.77 24.44 -9.35
N ARG A 309 15.47 23.30 -9.38
CA ARG A 309 15.94 22.66 -10.62
C ARG A 309 16.34 21.21 -10.36
N VAL A 310 15.55 20.27 -10.88
CA VAL A 310 15.84 18.83 -10.80
C VAL A 310 16.78 18.46 -11.95
N GLU A 311 18.05 18.28 -11.66
CA GLU A 311 18.99 17.53 -12.49
C GLU A 311 19.08 16.09 -11.95
N PRO A 312 19.16 15.05 -12.81
CA PRO A 312 19.20 13.66 -12.38
C PRO A 312 20.54 13.33 -11.70
N VAL A 313 20.48 12.82 -10.47
CA VAL A 313 21.64 12.25 -9.77
C VAL A 313 22.07 10.98 -10.49
N THR A 314 23.26 11.00 -11.09
CA THR A 314 23.91 9.83 -11.67
C THR A 314 24.71 9.13 -10.57
N TYR A 315 24.37 7.88 -10.26
CA TYR A 315 25.20 7.04 -9.40
C TYR A 315 26.41 6.54 -10.20
N GLY A 316 27.58 7.12 -9.93
CA GLY A 316 28.87 6.63 -10.39
C GLY A 316 29.47 5.66 -9.36
N GLY A 317 29.54 4.38 -9.70
CA GLY A 317 30.23 3.32 -8.96
C GLY A 317 30.50 2.13 -9.90
N PRO A 318 31.58 1.36 -9.71
CA PRO A 318 32.31 0.71 -10.79
C PRO A 318 31.50 -0.41 -11.46
N LEU A 319 31.41 -0.31 -12.79
CA LEU A 319 30.93 -1.34 -13.70
C LEU A 319 31.81 -2.59 -13.53
N TRP A 320 31.21 -3.68 -13.03
CA TRP A 320 31.74 -5.01 -13.22
C TRP A 320 31.62 -5.37 -14.70
N HIS A 321 32.73 -5.27 -15.44
CA HIS A 321 32.86 -5.81 -16.78
C HIS A 321 32.80 -7.34 -16.69
N ALA A 322 31.72 -7.93 -17.19
CA ALA A 322 31.71 -9.32 -17.58
C ALA A 322 32.23 -9.38 -19.02
N ASP A 323 33.45 -9.88 -19.20
CA ASP A 323 34.01 -10.23 -20.50
C ASP A 323 33.13 -11.28 -21.17
N ALA A 324 32.36 -10.83 -22.16
CA ALA A 324 31.74 -11.70 -23.15
C ALA A 324 32.76 -11.91 -24.27
N ASP A 325 33.69 -12.84 -24.07
CA ASP A 325 34.51 -13.33 -25.18
C ASP A 325 33.62 -14.15 -26.13
N SER A 326 33.41 -13.53 -27.28
CA SER A 326 32.88 -14.11 -28.50
C SER A 326 33.66 -15.35 -28.90
N ASN A 327 32.98 -16.49 -29.03
CA ASN A 327 33.46 -17.57 -29.89
C ASN A 327 32.41 -17.84 -30.97
N VAL A 328 32.54 -17.05 -32.04
CA VAL A 328 32.05 -17.39 -33.37
C VAL A 328 33.22 -18.04 -34.09
N ASP A 329 33.13 -19.34 -34.39
CA ASP A 329 33.54 -19.86 -35.69
C ASP A 329 33.12 -21.32 -35.90
N ARG A 330 32.37 -21.51 -37.00
CA ARG A 330 32.49 -22.56 -38.03
C ARG A 330 32.45 -24.03 -37.59
N ALA A 331 31.38 -24.74 -37.96
CA ALA A 331 31.20 -25.44 -39.24
C ALA A 331 29.83 -26.13 -39.26
#